data_AF-A0A5C6VLP2-F1
#
_entry.id   AF-A0A5C6VLP2-F1
#
_cell.length_a   1.000
_cell.length_b   1.000
_cell.length_c   1.000
_cell.angle_alpha   90.00
_cell.angle_beta   90.00
_cell.angle_gamma   90.00
#
_symmetry.space_group_name_H-M   'P 1'
#
loop_
_entity.id
_entity.type
_entity.pdbx_description
1 polymer ?
#
loop_
_entity_poly.entity_id
_entity_poly.type
_entity_poly.pdbx_seq_one_letter_code
_entity_poly.pdbx_strand_id
1 'polypeptide(L)'
;MQLVFCIGIVICIFMSFKSVIIVCFQKNFLSFETVVMITYLYLSLLVGFGMIFLICLQSDLHVLVEAGKPISGDYFDKLGTSFYFSAVTLFSVGYGDIVPVGLGRLIAVTEALIGYILPAVFVARTVIGIDKQ
;
A
#
# COMPACT_ATOMS: atom_id res chain seq x y z
N MET A 1 -12.93 -16.69 11.13
CA MET A 1 -11.76 -15.79 11.10
C MET A 1 -11.55 -15.14 9.73
N GLN A 2 -11.43 -15.88 8.63
CA GLN A 2 -11.23 -15.31 7.27
C GLN A 2 -12.27 -14.25 6.86
N LEU A 3 -13.55 -14.43 7.20
CA LEU A 3 -14.61 -13.45 6.91
C LEU A 3 -14.39 -12.09 7.62
N VAL A 4 -13.89 -12.10 8.85
CA VAL A 4 -13.63 -10.88 9.64
C VAL A 4 -12.47 -10.09 9.03
N PHE A 5 -11.46 -10.78 8.51
CA PHE A 5 -10.34 -10.17 7.80
C PHE A 5 -10.76 -9.57 6.46
N CYS A 6 -11.61 -10.26 5.68
CA CYS A 6 -12.17 -9.70 4.45
C CYS A 6 -12.98 -8.42 4.71
N ILE A 7 -13.77 -8.40 5.78
CA ILE A 7 -14.53 -7.21 6.20
C ILE A 7 -13.56 -6.08 6.62
N GLY A 8 -12.51 -6.40 7.37
CA GLY A 8 -11.47 -5.42 7.75
C GLY A 8 -10.76 -4.79 6.55
N ILE A 9 -10.43 -5.58 5.52
CA ILE A 9 -9.83 -5.09 4.28
C ILE A 9 -10.81 -4.20 3.50
N VAL A 10 -12.08 -4.60 3.38
CA VAL A 10 -13.09 -3.78 2.70
C VAL A 10 -13.26 -2.44 3.42
N ILE A 11 -13.24 -2.43 4.75
CA ILE A 11 -13.30 -1.19 5.56
C ILE A 11 -12.03 -0.35 5.34
N CYS A 12 -10.83 -0.93 5.40
CA CYS A 12 -9.57 -0.21 5.18
C CYS A 12 -9.45 0.36 3.76
N ILE A 13 -9.89 -0.38 2.74
CA ILE A 13 -9.94 0.08 1.34
C ILE A 13 -10.97 1.20 1.20
N PHE A 14 -12.16 1.06 1.77
CA PHE A 14 -13.22 2.08 1.71
C PHE A 14 -12.82 3.39 2.40
N MET A 15 -12.12 3.31 3.54
CA MET A 15 -11.57 4.48 4.23
C MET A 15 -10.38 5.11 3.50
N SER A 16 -9.52 4.30 2.85
CA SER A 16 -8.44 4.79 1.99
C SER A 16 -9.00 5.52 0.75
N PHE A 17 -10.08 5.00 0.15
CA PHE A 17 -10.70 5.61 -1.02
C PHE A 17 -11.28 7.01 -0.73
N LYS A 18 -11.92 7.18 0.43
CA LYS A 18 -12.36 8.51 0.87
C LYS A 18 -11.18 9.47 1.08
N SER A 19 -10.07 9.00 1.64
CA SER A 19 -8.88 9.82 1.87
C SER A 19 -8.23 10.27 0.55
N VAL A 20 -8.12 9.39 -0.45
CA VAL A 20 -7.64 9.75 -1.80
C VAL A 20 -8.51 10.85 -2.43
N ILE A 21 -9.84 10.70 -2.35
CA ILE A 21 -10.77 11.70 -2.90
C ILE A 21 -10.63 13.05 -2.16
N ILE A 22 -10.54 13.04 -0.83
CA ILE A 22 -10.37 14.27 -0.04
C ILE A 22 -9.05 14.97 -0.38
N VAL A 23 -7.95 14.24 -0.49
CA VAL A 23 -6.63 14.79 -0.85
C VAL A 23 -6.64 15.35 -2.27
N CYS A 24 -7.27 14.67 -3.24
CA CYS A 24 -7.38 15.16 -4.61
C CYS A 24 -8.16 16.48 -4.73
N PHE A 25 -9.15 16.72 -3.88
CA PHE A 25 -10.00 17.92 -3.96
C PHE A 25 -9.60 19.05 -3.00
N GLN A 26 -8.51 18.92 -2.23
CA GLN A 26 -8.03 19.96 -1.32
C GLN A 26 -7.50 21.20 -2.08
N LYS A 27 -7.82 22.39 -1.56
CA LYS A 27 -7.44 23.68 -2.18
C LYS A 27 -6.09 24.22 -1.68
N ASN A 28 -5.66 23.87 -0.46
CA ASN A 28 -4.40 24.33 0.15
C ASN A 28 -3.40 23.18 0.29
N PHE A 29 -2.60 22.96 -0.75
CA PHE A 29 -1.76 21.77 -0.88
C PHE A 29 -0.51 21.76 0.02
N LEU A 30 -0.05 22.91 0.51
CA LEU A 30 1.18 23.03 1.31
C LEU A 30 0.93 23.35 2.80
N SER A 31 -0.21 22.93 3.33
CA SER A 31 -0.50 23.00 4.77
C SER A 31 0.04 21.76 5.50
N PHE A 32 0.40 21.91 6.77
CA PHE A 32 0.73 20.80 7.68
C PHE A 32 -0.37 19.72 7.67
N GLU A 33 -1.63 20.14 7.54
CA GLU A 33 -2.78 19.24 7.43
C GLU A 33 -2.68 18.29 6.24
N THR A 34 -2.20 18.76 5.08
CA THR A 34 -2.06 17.96 3.86
C THR A 34 -0.97 16.91 4.01
N VAL A 35 0.15 17.25 4.65
CA VAL A 35 1.24 16.30 4.95
C VAL A 35 0.74 15.20 5.88
N VAL A 36 -0.01 15.55 6.93
CA VAL A 36 -0.63 14.59 7.84
C VAL A 36 -1.61 13.68 7.09
N MET A 37 -2.48 14.24 6.24
CA MET A 37 -3.42 13.45 5.42
C MET A 37 -2.71 12.48 4.47
N ILE A 38 -1.65 12.92 3.79
CA ILE A 38 -0.85 12.06 2.91
C ILE A 38 -0.16 10.95 3.70
N THR A 39 0.34 11.26 4.90
CA THR A 39 0.96 10.26 5.80
C THR A 39 -0.06 9.20 6.20
N TYR A 40 -1.26 9.61 6.60
CA TYR A 40 -2.36 8.68 6.89
C TYR A 40 -2.73 7.82 5.69
N LEU A 41 -2.72 8.39 4.48
CA LEU A 41 -2.99 7.67 3.24
C LEU A 41 -1.92 6.60 2.93
N TYR A 42 -0.63 6.92 3.10
CA TYR A 42 0.43 5.92 2.94
C TYR A 42 0.30 4.80 3.98
N LEU A 43 0.04 5.13 5.25
CA LEU A 43 -0.15 4.13 6.29
C LEU A 43 -1.36 3.23 6.02
N SER A 44 -2.47 3.79 5.53
CA SER A 44 -3.67 3.01 5.24
C SER A 44 -3.48 2.09 4.02
N LEU A 45 -2.75 2.54 3.00
CA LEU A 45 -2.37 1.71 1.85
C LEU A 45 -1.41 0.58 2.27
N LEU A 46 -0.40 0.90 3.07
CA LEU A 46 0.54 -0.09 3.61
C LEU A 46 -0.18 -1.21 4.36
N VAL A 47 -1.09 -0.84 5.26
CA VAL A 47 -1.93 -1.79 6.00
C VAL A 47 -2.84 -2.56 5.04
N GLY A 48 -3.49 -1.88 4.09
CA GLY A 48 -4.39 -2.52 3.13
C GLY A 48 -3.70 -3.60 2.29
N PHE A 49 -2.61 -3.25 1.62
CA PHE A 49 -1.86 -4.19 0.78
C PHE A 49 -1.14 -5.27 1.60
N GLY A 50 -0.57 -4.91 2.76
CA GLY A 50 0.06 -5.88 3.67
C GLY A 50 -0.94 -6.95 4.13
N MET A 51 -2.18 -6.55 4.43
CA MET A 51 -3.25 -7.50 4.78
C MET A 51 -3.72 -8.34 3.59
N ILE A 52 -3.76 -7.77 2.38
CA ILE A 52 -4.09 -8.54 1.16
C ILE A 52 -3.07 -9.68 0.95
N PHE A 53 -1.77 -9.38 1.03
CA PHE A 53 -0.73 -10.39 0.89
C PHE A 53 -0.80 -11.45 1.99
N LEU A 54 -1.07 -11.04 3.23
CA LEU A 54 -1.24 -11.98 4.34
C LEU A 54 -2.39 -12.95 4.09
N ILE A 55 -3.56 -12.47 3.67
CA ILE A 55 -4.70 -13.35 3.38
C ILE A 55 -4.34 -14.32 2.26
N CYS A 56 -3.69 -13.87 1.20
CA CYS A 56 -3.23 -14.77 0.14
C CYS A 56 -2.30 -15.87 0.67
N LEU A 57 -1.33 -15.51 1.53
CA LEU A 57 -0.43 -16.49 2.17
C LEU A 57 -1.16 -17.44 3.15
N GLN A 58 -2.29 -17.02 3.73
CA GLN A 58 -3.13 -17.87 4.58
C GLN A 58 -4.08 -18.77 3.79
N SER A 59 -4.43 -18.40 2.56
CA SER A 59 -5.26 -19.20 1.66
C SER A 59 -4.44 -20.20 0.82
N ASP A 60 -3.20 -20.48 1.23
CA ASP A 60 -2.24 -21.32 0.49
C ASP A 60 -2.01 -20.85 -0.96
N LEU A 61 -2.24 -19.56 -1.24
CA LEU A 61 -1.88 -18.96 -2.53
C LEU A 61 -0.41 -18.57 -2.48
N HIS A 62 0.37 -19.14 -3.39
CA HIS A 62 1.79 -18.81 -3.55
C HIS A 62 1.89 -17.44 -4.24
N VAL A 63 1.90 -16.36 -3.44
CA VAL A 63 1.98 -14.98 -3.93
C VAL A 63 3.32 -14.30 -3.66
N LEU A 64 4.04 -14.73 -2.63
CA LEU A 64 5.33 -14.19 -2.22
C LEU A 64 6.33 -15.33 -2.02
N VAL A 65 7.58 -15.06 -2.36
CA VAL A 65 8.70 -16.00 -2.27
C VAL A 65 9.90 -15.26 -1.70
N GLU A 66 10.57 -15.88 -0.72
CA GLU A 66 11.81 -15.39 -0.13
C GLU A 66 12.93 -16.37 -0.50
N ALA A 67 14.01 -15.88 -1.10
CA ALA A 67 15.14 -16.69 -1.56
C ALA A 67 14.75 -17.95 -2.38
N GLY A 68 13.71 -17.85 -3.20
CA GLY A 68 13.23 -18.95 -4.05
C GLY A 68 12.33 -19.97 -3.34
N LYS A 69 12.01 -19.79 -2.05
CA LYS A 69 11.10 -20.65 -1.29
C LYS A 69 9.80 -19.92 -0.93
N PRO A 70 8.65 -20.61 -0.89
CA PRO A 70 7.43 -20.05 -0.33
C PRO A 70 7.67 -19.57 1.10
N ILE A 71 7.02 -18.47 1.48
CA ILE A 71 7.13 -17.92 2.84
C ILE A 71 6.66 -18.96 3.85
N SER A 72 7.59 -19.46 4.66
CA SER A 72 7.36 -20.40 5.74
C SER A 72 7.42 -19.69 7.09
N GLY A 73 6.63 -20.15 8.06
CA GLY A 73 6.64 -19.60 9.41
C GLY A 73 5.23 -19.46 9.97
N ASP A 74 5.18 -18.88 11.16
CA ASP A 74 3.96 -18.69 11.92
C ASP A 74 3.14 -17.53 11.34
N TYR A 75 1.95 -17.30 11.87
CA TYR A 75 1.12 -16.18 11.44
C TYR A 75 1.85 -14.83 11.55
N PHE A 76 2.62 -14.62 12.63
CA PHE A 76 3.34 -13.37 12.85
C PHE A 76 4.50 -13.16 11.86
N ASP A 77 5.17 -14.24 11.44
CA ASP A 77 6.23 -14.17 10.43
C ASP A 77 5.65 -13.77 9.07
N LYS A 78 4.54 -14.41 8.68
CA LYS A 78 3.81 -14.08 7.45
C LYS A 78 3.27 -12.65 7.47
N LEU A 79 2.77 -12.19 8.63
CA LEU A 79 2.30 -10.82 8.83
C LEU A 79 3.45 -9.82 8.63
N GLY A 80 4.56 -10.02 9.34
CA GLY A 80 5.74 -9.15 9.23
C GLY A 80 6.27 -9.09 7.80
N THR A 81 6.43 -10.24 7.16
CA THR A 81 6.89 -10.38 5.77
C THR A 81 5.96 -9.66 4.79
N SER A 82 4.64 -9.80 4.96
CA SER A 82 3.65 -9.16 4.06
C SER A 82 3.67 -7.64 4.19
N PHE A 83 3.77 -7.12 5.42
CA PHE A 83 3.87 -5.69 5.67
C PHE A 83 5.20 -5.11 5.19
N TYR A 84 6.30 -5.83 5.39
CA TYR A 84 7.61 -5.43 4.90
C TYR A 84 7.63 -5.38 3.36
N PHE A 85 7.13 -6.41 2.69
CA PHE A 85 7.03 -6.44 1.23
C PHE A 85 6.16 -5.29 0.69
N SER A 86 5.00 -5.06 1.31
CA SER A 86 4.09 -3.95 1.02
C SER A 86 4.82 -2.60 1.16
N ALA A 87 5.55 -2.36 2.25
CA ALA A 87 6.33 -1.12 2.43
C ALA A 87 7.37 -0.93 1.33
N VAL A 88 8.19 -1.95 1.08
CA VAL A 88 9.28 -1.91 0.09
C VAL A 88 8.72 -1.70 -1.33
N THR A 89 7.53 -2.20 -1.61
CA THR A 89 6.83 -2.04 -2.91
C THR A 89 6.17 -0.67 -3.03
N LEU A 90 5.38 -0.25 -2.03
CA LEU A 90 4.66 1.03 -2.02
C LEU A 90 5.63 2.22 -2.08
N PHE A 91 6.76 2.15 -1.37
CA PHE A 91 7.80 3.18 -1.42
C PHE A 91 8.78 2.99 -2.59
N SER A 92 8.54 2.03 -3.48
CA SER A 92 9.36 1.75 -4.67
C SER A 92 10.84 1.48 -4.36
N VAL A 93 11.13 0.93 -3.18
CA VAL A 93 12.49 0.56 -2.76
C VAL A 93 12.92 -0.73 -3.45
N GLY A 94 12.06 -1.75 -3.44
CA GLY A 94 12.25 -2.99 -4.20
C GLY A 94 13.57 -3.73 -3.94
N TYR A 95 13.95 -4.00 -2.68
CA TYR A 95 15.22 -4.69 -2.35
C TYR A 95 15.42 -6.03 -3.07
N GLY A 96 14.33 -6.74 -3.38
CA GLY A 96 14.36 -8.00 -4.14
C GLY A 96 14.67 -9.24 -3.31
N ASP A 97 14.74 -9.10 -1.99
CA ASP A 97 14.81 -10.18 -1.00
C ASP A 97 13.51 -11.01 -0.97
N ILE A 98 12.37 -10.34 -1.07
CA ILE A 98 11.06 -10.97 -1.26
C ILE A 98 10.50 -10.55 -2.62
N VAL A 99 10.04 -11.54 -3.39
CA VAL A 99 9.60 -11.34 -4.78
C VAL A 99 8.17 -11.83 -4.96
N PRO A 100 7.30 -11.06 -5.65
CA PRO A 100 5.96 -11.51 -5.93
C PRO A 100 5.93 -12.54 -7.06
N VAL A 101 5.10 -13.57 -6.91
CA VAL A 101 4.89 -14.63 -7.90
C VAL A 101 3.41 -14.86 -8.12
N GLY A 102 3.06 -15.50 -9.24
CA GLY A 102 1.67 -15.78 -9.61
C GLY A 102 0.80 -14.52 -9.60
N LEU A 103 -0.34 -14.58 -8.90
CA LEU A 103 -1.27 -13.46 -8.74
C LEU A 103 -0.70 -12.30 -7.91
N GLY A 104 0.30 -12.56 -7.06
CA GLY A 104 0.98 -11.53 -6.27
C GLY A 104 1.63 -10.46 -7.14
N ARG A 105 2.01 -10.78 -8.38
CA ARG A 105 2.58 -9.82 -9.35
C ARG A 105 1.59 -8.72 -9.72
N LEU A 106 0.33 -9.07 -9.96
CA LEU A 106 -0.69 -8.08 -10.31
C LEU A 106 -0.96 -7.14 -9.13
N ILE A 107 -1.01 -7.68 -7.92
CA ILE A 107 -1.21 -6.91 -6.68
C ILE A 107 -0.01 -5.97 -6.43
N ALA A 108 1.21 -6.47 -6.58
CA ALA A 108 2.42 -5.66 -6.39
C ALA A 108 2.55 -4.54 -7.43
N VAL A 109 2.15 -4.80 -8.69
CA VAL A 109 2.17 -3.77 -9.74
C VAL A 109 1.13 -2.67 -9.46
N THR A 110 -0.08 -3.02 -9.01
CA THR A 110 -1.07 -2.00 -8.66
C THR A 110 -0.65 -1.20 -7.44
N GLU A 111 -0.06 -1.85 -6.43
CA GLU A 111 0.52 -1.19 -5.26
C GLU A 111 1.63 -0.20 -5.64
N ALA A 112 2.61 -0.65 -6.43
CA ALA A 112 3.72 0.18 -6.89
C ALA A 112 3.23 1.36 -7.73
N LEU A 113 2.24 1.14 -8.61
CA LEU A 113 1.64 2.22 -9.40
C LEU A 113 1.02 3.30 -8.52
N ILE A 114 0.28 2.92 -7.48
CA ILE A 114 -0.29 3.87 -6.52
C ILE A 114 0.83 4.60 -5.78
N GLY A 115 1.85 3.87 -5.33
CA GLY A 115 3.05 4.42 -4.68
C GLY A 115 3.76 5.48 -5.53
N TYR A 116 3.83 5.30 -6.84
CA TYR A 116 4.40 6.28 -7.78
C TYR A 116 3.51 7.50 -8.04
N ILE A 117 2.19 7.30 -8.16
CA ILE A 117 1.25 8.38 -8.50
C ILE A 117 1.13 9.38 -7.34
N LEU A 118 1.13 8.92 -6.09
CA LEU A 118 0.96 9.78 -4.92
C LEU A 118 1.97 10.95 -4.82
N PRO A 119 3.29 10.72 -4.84
CA PRO A 119 4.27 11.81 -4.76
C PRO A 119 4.24 12.67 -6.02
N ALA A 120 4.00 12.09 -7.21
CA ALA A 120 3.89 12.84 -8.46
C ALA A 120 2.71 13.83 -8.43
N VAL A 121 1.54 13.40 -7.95
CA VAL A 121 0.37 14.27 -7.77
C VAL A 121 0.64 15.35 -6.73
N PHE A 122 1.28 15.00 -5.61
CA PHE A 122 1.65 15.96 -4.57
C PHE A 122 2.56 17.06 -5.10
N VAL A 123 3.62 16.70 -5.84
CA VAL A 123 4.56 17.66 -6.44
C VAL A 123 3.86 18.50 -7.51
N ALA A 124 3.13 17.90 -8.44
CA ALA A 124 2.44 18.62 -9.51
C ALA A 124 1.46 19.67 -8.95
N ARG A 125 0.69 19.30 -7.93
CA ARG A 125 -0.25 20.21 -7.27
C ARG A 125 0.44 21.30 -6.46
N THR A 126 1.58 20.98 -5.86
CA THR A 126 2.42 21.98 -5.18
C THR A 126 2.92 23.04 -6.16
N VAL A 127 3.46 22.64 -7.30
CA VAL A 127 3.95 23.57 -8.34
C VAL A 127 2.81 24.45 -8.88
N ILE A 128 1.67 23.84 -9.27
CA ILE A 128 0.50 24.58 -9.77
C ILE A 128 -0.06 25.55 -8.72
N GLY A 129 0.03 25.20 -7.43
CA GLY A 129 -0.40 26.05 -6.33
C GLY A 129 0.49 27.28 -6.14
N ILE A 130 1.80 27.14 -6.39
CA ILE A 130 2.78 28.24 -6.31
C ILE A 130 2.57 29.23 -7.47
N ASP A 131 2.30 28.74 -8.69
CA ASP A 131 2.10 29.61 -9.88
C ASP A 131 0.84 30.50 -9.81
N LYS A 132 -0.06 30.24 -8.85
CA LYS A 132 -1.31 31.00 -8.67
C LYS A 132 -1.24 32.03 -7.53
N GLN A 133 -0.11 32.15 -6.85
CA GLN A 133 0.16 33.16 -5.82
C GLN A 133 1.01 34.29 -6.40
#